data_AF-A0A835Z7T1-F1
#
_entry.id   AF-A0A835Z7T1-F1
#
_cell.length_a   1.000
_cell.length_b   1.000
_cell.length_c   1.000
_cell.angle_alpha   90.00
_cell.angle_beta   90.00
_cell.angle_gamma   90.00
#
_symmetry.space_group_name_H-M   'P 1'
#
loop_
_entity.id
_entity.type
_entity.pdbx_description
1 polymer ?
#
loop_
_entity_poly.entity_id
_entity_poly.type
_entity_poly.pdbx_seq_one_letter_code
_entity_poly.pdbx_strand_id
1 'polypeptide(L)'
;MQGLEAARGAYEVAQAKEAQLKALSKSKNFDTAAAYALQDDIRHCYADVLAADPLFAATNDVEMALWRSCYYKRIEDFRKRTRKYANHAVPSGDALAREHLHRICMDFQRFLADATAFYATLLTAYDAELAHLRQQLQLAPHEGSHPESARIDKLSQSIHRCLIFMGDLARYRELHSEAQTPDWSHAEQYYQRALAAMPHGGNPHNQMAVLATYTDAECVAVYRYCRSLLIRHPFMTARENLALLFEKNKQKLAEEEAAGAASGELRGRTLSNSKGAGGRGNTGALLKSFLRRFVRLHGILFSADPEGLAQFGGMFSAVICDFRTLLYYSAFGDALLLKMVVICTFT
;
A
#
# COMPACT_ATOMS: atom_id res chain seq x y z
N MET A 1 19.87 28.43 -18.80
CA MET A 1 19.73 27.82 -20.15
C MET A 1 20.58 26.57 -20.30
N GLN A 2 21.86 26.54 -19.89
CA GLN A 2 22.72 25.35 -19.99
C GLN A 2 22.17 24.09 -19.27
N GLY A 3 21.58 24.23 -18.06
CA GLY A 3 21.00 23.10 -17.33
C GLY A 3 19.81 22.44 -18.03
N LEU A 4 18.91 23.24 -18.63
CA LEU A 4 17.73 22.73 -19.33
C LEU A 4 18.09 21.95 -20.61
N GLU A 5 19.09 22.41 -21.36
CA GLU A 5 19.57 21.69 -22.55
C GLU A 5 20.24 20.38 -22.18
N ALA A 6 21.05 20.37 -21.11
CA ALA A 6 21.64 19.15 -20.57
C ALA A 6 20.56 18.15 -20.11
N ALA A 7 19.53 18.62 -19.39
CA ALA A 7 18.40 17.80 -18.95
C ALA A 7 17.63 17.21 -20.14
N ARG A 8 17.39 17.99 -21.21
CA ARG A 8 16.72 17.51 -22.41
C ARG A 8 17.54 16.43 -23.12
N GLY A 9 18.85 16.65 -23.30
CA GLY A 9 19.74 15.66 -23.93
C GLY A 9 19.77 14.34 -23.16
N ALA A 10 19.93 14.38 -21.84
CA ALA A 10 19.89 13.18 -21.00
C ALA A 10 18.52 12.46 -21.06
N TYR A 11 17.43 13.23 -21.12
CA TYR A 11 16.07 12.68 -21.22
C TYR A 11 15.82 11.98 -22.56
N GLU A 12 16.27 12.55 -23.67
CA GLU A 12 16.17 11.92 -25.00
C GLU A 12 16.92 10.58 -25.05
N VAL A 13 18.12 10.52 -24.45
CA VAL A 13 18.88 9.27 -24.31
C VAL A 13 18.12 8.25 -23.46
N ALA A 14 17.52 8.68 -22.34
CA ALA A 14 16.71 7.81 -21.48
C ALA A 14 15.53 7.22 -22.27
N GLN A 15 14.80 8.04 -23.03
CA GLN A 15 13.66 7.58 -23.85
C GLN A 15 14.08 6.58 -24.93
N ALA A 16 15.22 6.80 -25.59
CA ALA A 16 15.75 5.85 -26.56
C ALA A 16 16.06 4.49 -25.91
N LYS A 17 16.64 4.50 -24.71
CA LYS A 17 16.90 3.29 -23.93
C LYS A 17 15.61 2.62 -23.43
N GLU A 18 14.60 3.37 -23.02
CA GLU A 18 13.28 2.80 -22.68
C GLU A 18 12.63 2.11 -23.88
N ALA A 19 12.77 2.67 -25.09
CA ALA A 19 12.30 2.04 -26.32
C ALA A 19 13.02 0.72 -26.60
N GLN A 20 14.34 0.68 -26.40
CA GLN A 20 15.13 -0.56 -26.49
C GLN A 20 14.65 -1.60 -25.46
N LEU A 21 14.39 -1.19 -24.21
CA LEU A 21 13.91 -2.09 -23.15
C LEU A 21 12.54 -2.66 -23.50
N LYS A 22 11.65 -1.82 -24.06
CA LYS A 22 10.34 -2.24 -24.53
C LYS A 22 10.44 -3.22 -25.68
N ALA A 23 11.37 -3.01 -26.62
CA ALA A 23 11.62 -3.96 -27.71
C ALA A 23 12.14 -5.30 -27.18
N LEU A 24 13.11 -5.27 -26.27
CA LEU A 24 13.65 -6.47 -25.62
C LEU A 24 12.57 -7.27 -24.89
N SER A 25 11.65 -6.59 -24.20
CA SER A 25 10.53 -7.22 -23.48
C SER A 25 9.55 -8.00 -24.37
N LYS A 26 9.57 -7.77 -25.69
CA LYS A 26 8.75 -8.48 -26.68
C LYS A 26 9.51 -9.60 -27.38
N SER A 27 10.81 -9.76 -27.12
CA SER A 27 11.63 -10.82 -27.71
C SER A 27 11.16 -12.18 -27.22
N LYS A 28 11.14 -13.17 -28.13
CA LYS A 28 10.89 -14.58 -27.77
C LYS A 28 11.98 -15.13 -26.84
N ASN A 29 13.20 -14.62 -26.97
CA ASN A 29 14.34 -14.93 -26.11
C ASN A 29 14.60 -13.73 -25.19
N PHE A 30 13.75 -13.56 -24.18
CA PHE A 30 13.89 -12.46 -23.24
C PHE A 30 15.16 -12.65 -22.38
N ASP A 31 16.15 -11.77 -22.58
CA ASP A 31 17.36 -11.73 -21.76
C ASP A 31 17.15 -10.81 -20.56
N THR A 32 17.10 -11.42 -19.37
CA THR A 32 16.89 -10.70 -18.11
C THR A 32 18.12 -9.88 -17.71
N ALA A 33 19.33 -10.37 -18.00
CA ALA A 33 20.57 -9.66 -17.65
C ALA A 33 20.73 -8.40 -18.51
N ALA A 34 20.47 -8.52 -19.81
CA ALA A 34 20.45 -7.37 -20.72
C ALA A 34 19.36 -6.35 -20.34
N ALA A 35 18.17 -6.83 -19.94
CA ALA A 35 17.10 -5.96 -19.47
C ALA A 35 17.51 -5.18 -18.20
N TYR A 36 18.18 -5.83 -17.25
CA TYR A 36 18.65 -5.18 -16.03
C TYR A 36 19.75 -4.15 -16.30
N ALA A 37 20.73 -4.48 -17.16
CA ALA A 37 21.76 -3.52 -17.55
C ALA A 37 21.14 -2.25 -18.17
N LEU A 38 20.13 -2.43 -19.04
CA LEU A 38 19.44 -1.31 -19.66
C LEU A 38 18.61 -0.50 -18.66
N GLN A 39 17.98 -1.15 -17.68
CA GLN A 39 17.31 -0.45 -16.56
C GLN A 39 18.30 0.38 -15.74
N ASP A 40 19.48 -0.16 -15.46
CA ASP A 40 20.51 0.56 -14.73
C ASP A 40 21.03 1.76 -15.55
N ASP A 41 21.24 1.62 -16.87
CA ASP A 41 21.56 2.76 -17.75
C ASP A 41 20.46 3.85 -17.74
N ILE A 42 19.19 3.45 -17.86
CA ILE A 42 18.05 4.39 -17.81
C ILE A 42 18.04 5.16 -16.49
N ARG A 43 18.34 4.47 -15.37
CA ARG A 43 18.44 5.12 -14.06
C ARG A 43 19.54 6.17 -14.01
N HIS A 44 20.71 5.91 -14.60
CA HIS A 44 21.79 6.90 -14.67
C HIS A 44 21.37 8.11 -15.51
N CYS A 45 20.78 7.90 -16.69
CA CYS A 45 20.30 9.01 -17.51
C CYS A 45 19.27 9.87 -16.77
N TYR A 46 18.33 9.27 -16.05
CA TYR A 46 17.36 10.03 -15.26
C TYR A 46 17.97 10.71 -14.03
N ALA A 47 19.06 10.18 -13.46
CA ALA A 47 19.83 10.89 -12.44
C ALA A 47 20.49 12.15 -13.03
N ASP A 48 21.01 12.08 -14.25
CA ASP A 48 21.57 13.24 -14.95
C ASP A 48 20.50 14.29 -15.26
N VAL A 49 19.30 13.87 -15.68
CA VAL A 49 18.15 14.77 -15.86
C VAL A 49 17.82 15.50 -14.56
N LEU A 50 17.72 14.77 -13.45
CA LEU A 50 17.43 15.34 -12.14
C LEU A 50 18.49 16.34 -11.68
N ALA A 51 19.77 15.97 -11.85
CA ALA A 51 20.90 16.82 -11.45
C ALA A 51 20.97 18.12 -12.28
N ALA A 52 20.55 18.06 -13.54
CA ALA A 52 20.57 19.21 -14.44
C ALA A 52 19.37 20.15 -14.24
N ASP A 53 18.16 19.63 -14.07
CA ASP A 53 16.93 20.41 -13.90
C ASP A 53 15.80 19.59 -13.21
N PRO A 54 15.63 19.74 -11.87
CA PRO A 54 14.58 19.03 -11.13
C PRO A 54 13.15 19.35 -11.57
N LEU A 55 12.88 20.60 -11.97
CA LEU A 55 11.55 21.01 -12.43
C LEU A 55 11.23 20.37 -13.78
N PHE A 56 12.22 20.29 -14.68
CA PHE A 56 12.09 19.55 -15.93
C PHE A 56 11.82 18.07 -15.67
N ALA A 57 12.55 17.44 -14.73
CA ALA A 57 12.33 16.05 -14.36
C ALA A 57 10.88 15.80 -13.88
N ALA A 58 10.37 16.65 -12.98
CA ALA A 58 9.00 16.57 -12.48
C ALA A 58 7.96 16.82 -13.59
N THR A 59 8.21 17.80 -14.47
CA THR A 59 7.30 18.13 -15.59
C THR A 59 7.17 16.98 -16.58
N ASN A 60 8.22 16.18 -16.73
CA ASN A 60 8.26 15.01 -17.61
C ASN A 60 7.99 13.68 -16.88
N ASP A 61 7.47 13.73 -15.64
CA ASP A 61 7.10 12.57 -14.82
C ASP A 61 8.23 11.51 -14.71
N VAL A 62 9.49 11.96 -14.59
CA VAL A 62 10.68 11.09 -14.53
C VAL A 62 10.56 10.05 -13.41
N GLU A 63 10.02 10.44 -12.25
CA GLU A 63 9.80 9.53 -11.12
C GLU A 63 8.84 8.38 -11.49
N MET A 64 7.84 8.66 -12.32
CA MET A 64 6.86 7.67 -12.74
C MET A 64 7.43 6.71 -13.79
N ALA A 65 8.23 7.23 -14.73
CA ALA A 65 8.93 6.44 -15.74
C ALA A 65 9.91 5.47 -15.07
N LEU A 66 10.73 5.98 -14.16
CA LEU A 66 11.63 5.18 -13.32
C LEU A 66 10.90 4.06 -12.57
N TRP A 67 9.80 4.39 -11.88
CA TRP A 67 9.02 3.40 -11.14
C TRP A 67 8.56 2.26 -12.04
N ARG A 68 7.95 2.57 -13.19
CA ARG A 68 7.38 1.58 -14.09
C ARG A 68 8.43 0.74 -14.79
N SER A 69 9.46 1.39 -15.33
CA SER A 69 10.43 0.77 -16.23
C SER A 69 11.56 0.06 -15.48
N CYS A 70 12.04 0.66 -14.39
CA CYS A 70 13.26 0.23 -13.71
C CYS A 70 13.00 -0.48 -12.39
N TYR A 71 12.03 -0.01 -11.59
CA TYR A 71 11.83 -0.53 -10.24
C TYR A 71 10.74 -1.60 -10.16
N TYR A 72 9.49 -1.26 -10.47
CA TYR A 72 8.33 -2.13 -10.25
C TYR A 72 8.43 -3.47 -10.99
N LYS A 73 8.87 -3.48 -12.25
CA LYS A 73 9.07 -4.73 -13.01
C LYS A 73 10.11 -5.63 -12.38
N ARG A 74 11.21 -5.06 -11.87
CA ARG A 74 12.30 -5.81 -11.23
C ARG A 74 11.88 -6.31 -9.84
N ILE A 75 11.11 -5.52 -9.09
CA ILE A 75 10.42 -5.96 -7.85
C ILE A 75 9.54 -7.18 -8.15
N GLU A 76 8.68 -7.13 -9.16
CA GLU A 76 7.80 -8.24 -9.52
C GLU A 76 8.57 -9.51 -9.90
N ASP A 77 9.69 -9.37 -10.61
CA ASP A 77 10.56 -10.50 -10.92
C ASP A 77 11.20 -11.11 -9.65
N PHE A 78 11.75 -10.28 -8.76
CA PHE A 78 12.25 -10.75 -7.46
C PHE A 78 11.17 -11.47 -6.66
N ARG A 79 9.94 -10.92 -6.60
CA ARG A 79 8.80 -11.55 -5.91
C ARG A 79 8.46 -12.92 -6.51
N LYS A 80 8.41 -13.02 -7.84
CA LYS A 80 8.15 -14.29 -8.54
C LYS A 80 9.21 -15.33 -8.26
N ARG A 81 10.50 -14.97 -8.35
CA ARG A 81 11.62 -15.87 -8.05
C ARG A 81 11.60 -16.30 -6.58
N THR A 82 11.44 -15.36 -5.65
CA THR A 82 11.35 -15.65 -4.21
C THR A 82 10.23 -16.66 -3.91
N ARG A 83 9.02 -16.45 -4.43
CA ARG A 83 7.90 -17.38 -4.24
C ARG A 83 8.18 -18.76 -4.84
N LYS A 84 8.75 -18.81 -6.05
CA LYS A 84 9.10 -20.07 -6.72
C LYS A 84 10.06 -20.90 -5.86
N TYR A 85 11.15 -20.30 -5.40
CA TYR A 85 12.15 -21.01 -4.60
C TYR A 85 11.67 -21.28 -3.17
N ALA A 86 10.88 -20.41 -2.55
CA ALA A 86 10.29 -20.70 -1.24
C ALA A 86 9.38 -21.93 -1.26
N ASN A 87 8.55 -22.06 -2.30
CA ASN A 87 7.65 -23.21 -2.46
C ASN A 87 8.38 -24.53 -2.76
N HIS A 88 9.61 -24.48 -3.28
CA HIS A 88 10.42 -25.67 -3.56
C HIS A 88 11.42 -25.98 -2.43
N ALA A 89 12.15 -24.99 -1.94
CA ALA A 89 13.24 -25.15 -0.98
C ALA A 89 12.76 -25.52 0.43
N VAL A 90 11.62 -24.98 0.87
CA VAL A 90 11.10 -25.24 2.22
C VAL A 90 10.58 -26.68 2.35
N PRO A 91 9.75 -27.20 1.42
CA PRO A 91 9.26 -28.58 1.54
C PRO A 91 10.30 -29.65 1.20
N SER A 92 11.22 -29.38 0.25
CA SER A 92 12.18 -30.39 -0.22
C SER A 92 13.39 -30.58 0.69
N GLY A 93 13.66 -29.67 1.63
CA GLY A 93 14.82 -29.78 2.51
C GLY A 93 16.18 -29.58 1.81
N ASP A 94 16.20 -29.21 0.53
CA ASP A 94 17.40 -29.02 -0.27
C ASP A 94 18.22 -27.79 0.18
N ALA A 95 19.45 -28.03 0.62
CA ALA A 95 20.36 -27.00 1.10
C ALA A 95 20.76 -26.02 -0.01
N LEU A 96 20.96 -26.48 -1.25
CA LEU A 96 21.34 -25.62 -2.38
C LEU A 96 20.18 -24.70 -2.78
N ALA A 97 18.96 -25.23 -2.78
CA ALA A 97 17.76 -24.44 -3.04
C ALA A 97 17.53 -23.36 -1.95
N ARG A 98 17.81 -23.67 -0.67
CA ARG A 98 17.76 -22.70 0.43
C ARG A 98 18.83 -21.62 0.30
N GLU A 99 20.06 -21.99 -0.03
CA GLU A 99 21.15 -21.02 -0.24
C GLU A 99 20.81 -20.08 -1.40
N HIS A 100 20.28 -20.62 -2.50
CA HIS A 100 19.85 -19.82 -3.65
C HIS A 100 18.70 -18.86 -3.29
N LEU A 101 17.71 -19.33 -2.52
CA LEU A 101 16.64 -18.47 -2.01
C LEU A 101 17.17 -17.33 -1.15
N HIS A 102 18.07 -17.62 -0.21
CA HIS A 102 18.69 -16.60 0.65
C HIS A 102 19.46 -15.55 -0.18
N ARG A 103 20.20 -15.99 -1.22
CA ARG A 103 20.87 -15.07 -2.15
C ARG A 103 19.91 -14.17 -2.90
N ILE A 104 18.79 -14.70 -3.41
CA ILE A 104 17.74 -13.91 -4.06
C ILE A 104 17.17 -12.87 -3.09
N CYS A 105 16.88 -13.26 -1.85
CA CYS A 105 16.38 -12.35 -0.83
C CYS A 105 17.39 -11.24 -0.52
N MET A 106 18.68 -11.57 -0.37
CA MET A 106 19.74 -10.59 -0.14
C MET A 106 19.88 -9.59 -1.30
N ASP A 107 19.91 -10.09 -2.54
CA ASP A 107 19.95 -9.23 -3.73
C ASP A 107 18.73 -8.33 -3.83
N PHE A 108 17.55 -8.85 -3.44
CA PHE A 108 16.32 -8.07 -3.43
C PHE A 108 16.36 -6.95 -2.37
N GLN A 109 16.83 -7.26 -1.17
CA GLN A 109 17.00 -6.27 -0.09
C GLN A 109 17.97 -5.15 -0.50
N ARG A 110 19.11 -5.49 -1.11
CA ARG A 110 20.04 -4.49 -1.67
C ARG A 110 19.38 -3.63 -2.74
N PHE A 111 18.67 -4.26 -3.68
CA PHE A 111 17.95 -3.54 -4.72
C PHE A 111 16.91 -2.56 -4.17
N LEU A 112 16.15 -2.95 -3.14
CA LEU A 112 15.18 -2.09 -2.47
C LEU A 112 15.86 -0.92 -1.74
N ALA A 113 17.01 -1.16 -1.10
CA ALA A 113 17.80 -0.11 -0.45
C ALA A 113 18.32 0.91 -1.48
N ASP A 114 18.89 0.44 -2.60
CA ASP A 114 19.38 1.31 -3.68
C ASP A 114 18.25 2.14 -4.30
N ALA A 115 17.08 1.53 -4.53
CA ALA A 115 15.90 2.24 -5.03
C ALA A 115 15.41 3.30 -4.02
N THR A 116 15.42 2.97 -2.73
CA THR A 116 15.04 3.89 -1.65
C THR A 116 15.98 5.10 -1.61
N ALA A 117 17.29 4.88 -1.72
CA ALA A 117 18.27 5.96 -1.78
C ALA A 117 18.05 6.87 -3.00
N PHE A 118 17.77 6.29 -4.16
CA PHE A 118 17.49 7.06 -5.37
C PHE A 118 16.25 7.96 -5.22
N TYR A 119 15.14 7.42 -4.72
CA TYR A 119 13.92 8.21 -4.49
C TYR A 119 14.08 9.24 -3.37
N ALA A 120 14.93 8.98 -2.37
CA ALA A 120 15.29 10.00 -1.37
C ALA A 120 16.03 11.19 -2.00
N THR A 121 16.93 10.94 -2.96
CA THR A 121 17.59 12.02 -3.73
C THR A 121 16.58 12.80 -4.57
N LEU A 122 15.65 12.12 -5.27
CA LEU A 122 14.56 12.76 -6.01
C LEU A 122 13.71 13.67 -5.10
N LEU A 123 13.29 13.15 -3.94
CA LEU A 123 12.49 13.91 -2.99
C LEU A 123 13.24 15.16 -2.51
N THR A 124 14.51 15.03 -2.17
CA THR A 124 15.33 16.15 -1.70
C THR A 124 15.45 17.24 -2.77
N ALA A 125 15.68 16.86 -4.03
CA ALA A 125 15.76 17.81 -5.14
C ALA A 125 14.40 18.49 -5.43
N TYR A 126 13.30 17.73 -5.42
CA TYR A 126 11.97 18.29 -5.64
C TYR A 126 11.50 19.18 -4.49
N ASP A 127 11.77 18.81 -3.23
CA ASP A 127 11.43 19.63 -2.06
C ASP A 127 12.21 20.96 -2.07
N ALA A 128 13.49 20.94 -2.45
CA ALA A 128 14.30 22.14 -2.57
C ALA A 128 13.77 23.09 -3.67
N GLU A 129 13.46 22.54 -4.86
CA GLU A 129 12.88 23.32 -5.96
C GLU A 129 11.49 23.87 -5.60
N LEU A 130 10.65 23.07 -4.94
CA LEU A 130 9.34 23.49 -4.48
C LEU A 130 9.43 24.64 -3.46
N ALA A 131 10.39 24.57 -2.53
CA ALA A 131 10.64 25.64 -1.57
C ALA A 131 11.08 26.93 -2.27
N HIS A 132 11.96 26.83 -3.27
CA HIS A 132 12.40 27.96 -4.07
C HIS A 132 11.23 28.65 -4.80
N LEU A 133 10.40 27.89 -5.52
CA LEU A 133 9.23 28.43 -6.23
C LEU A 133 8.20 29.06 -5.27
N ARG A 134 7.97 28.46 -4.11
CA ARG A 134 7.07 29.02 -3.09
C ARG A 134 7.58 30.35 -2.55
N GLN A 135 8.89 30.49 -2.38
CA GLN A 135 9.49 31.75 -1.97
C GLN A 135 9.32 32.82 -3.05
N GLN A 136 9.53 32.48 -4.31
CA GLN A 136 9.32 33.41 -5.44
C GLN A 136 7.88 33.89 -5.53
N LEU A 137 6.90 32.97 -5.39
CA LEU A 137 5.48 33.31 -5.43
C LEU A 137 5.06 34.24 -4.29
N GLN A 138 5.63 34.09 -3.10
CA GLN A 138 5.36 35.00 -1.96
C GLN A 138 5.86 36.43 -2.20
N LEU A 139 6.90 36.59 -3.02
CA LEU A 139 7.46 37.90 -3.37
C LEU A 139 6.81 38.52 -4.61
N ALA A 140 5.97 37.77 -5.33
CA ALA A 140 5.33 38.23 -6.55
C ALA A 140 4.12 39.14 -6.23
N PRO A 141 3.90 40.21 -7.01
CA PRO A 141 2.71 41.04 -6.86
C PRO A 141 1.43 40.23 -7.09
N HIS A 142 0.40 40.50 -6.29
CA HIS A 142 -0.90 39.82 -6.30
C HIS A 142 -1.74 40.21 -7.52
N GLU A 143 -1.34 39.82 -8.73
CA GLU A 143 -2.18 39.94 -9.92
C GLU A 143 -2.08 38.69 -10.81
N GLY A 144 -3.20 37.95 -10.92
CA GLY A 144 -3.40 36.90 -11.93
C GLY A 144 -2.99 35.47 -11.53
N SER A 145 -3.26 34.54 -12.46
CA SER A 145 -2.81 33.15 -12.40
C SER A 145 -1.31 33.08 -12.68
N HIS A 146 -0.51 32.91 -11.63
CA HIS A 146 0.95 32.84 -11.73
C HIS A 146 1.43 31.53 -12.38
N PRO A 147 2.32 31.57 -13.39
CA PRO A 147 2.95 30.38 -13.98
C PRO A 147 3.63 29.47 -12.94
N GLU A 148 4.11 30.02 -11.82
CA GLU A 148 4.66 29.24 -10.70
C GLU A 148 3.62 28.28 -10.09
N SER A 149 2.32 28.63 -10.09
CA SER A 149 1.28 27.77 -9.53
C SER A 149 1.24 26.40 -10.22
N ALA A 150 1.30 26.38 -11.55
CA ALA A 150 1.30 25.13 -12.31
C ALA A 150 2.57 24.30 -12.07
N ARG A 151 3.72 24.96 -11.87
CA ARG A 151 5.00 24.31 -11.56
C ARG A 151 5.01 23.72 -10.15
N ILE A 152 4.48 24.46 -9.18
CA ILE A 152 4.26 24.01 -7.80
C ILE A 152 3.35 22.79 -7.78
N ASP A 153 2.27 22.79 -8.56
CA ASP A 153 1.36 21.66 -8.66
C ASP A 153 2.07 20.42 -9.24
N LYS A 154 2.90 20.60 -10.27
CA LYS A 154 3.69 19.51 -10.86
C LYS A 154 4.68 18.90 -9.87
N LEU A 155 5.47 19.73 -9.18
CA LEU A 155 6.39 19.25 -8.15
C LEU A 155 5.65 18.55 -7.00
N SER A 156 4.53 19.12 -6.54
CA SER A 156 3.72 18.52 -5.47
C SER A 156 3.17 17.14 -5.88
N GLN A 157 2.77 16.98 -7.14
CA GLN A 157 2.36 15.68 -7.70
C GLN A 157 3.53 14.69 -7.74
N SER A 158 4.71 15.12 -8.21
CA SER A 158 5.89 14.25 -8.27
C SER A 158 6.38 13.85 -6.86
N ILE A 159 6.40 14.77 -5.90
CA ILE A 159 6.69 14.48 -4.48
C ILE A 159 5.70 13.47 -3.92
N HIS A 160 4.40 13.68 -4.16
CA HIS A 160 3.36 12.73 -3.74
C HIS A 160 3.62 11.31 -4.28
N ARG A 161 3.95 11.18 -5.57
CA ARG A 161 4.27 9.88 -6.19
C ARG A 161 5.53 9.26 -5.61
N CYS A 162 6.61 10.03 -5.46
CA CYS A 162 7.83 9.56 -4.82
C CYS A 162 7.56 9.04 -3.41
N LEU A 163 6.72 9.72 -2.61
CA LEU A 163 6.33 9.25 -1.28
C LEU A 163 5.53 7.94 -1.33
N ILE A 164 4.61 7.77 -2.29
CA ILE A 164 3.95 6.47 -2.51
C ILE A 164 4.98 5.38 -2.81
N PHE A 165 5.93 5.63 -3.72
CA PHE A 165 6.94 4.65 -4.11
C PHE A 165 7.88 4.30 -2.94
N MET A 166 8.28 5.29 -2.14
CA MET A 166 9.05 5.07 -0.91
C MET A 166 8.29 4.23 0.12
N GLY A 167 6.98 4.47 0.28
CA GLY A 167 6.12 3.62 1.10
C GLY A 167 6.05 2.18 0.59
N ASP A 168 5.92 1.99 -0.73
CA ASP A 168 5.91 0.68 -1.36
C ASP A 168 7.25 -0.05 -1.19
N LEU A 169 8.38 0.64 -1.36
CA LEU A 169 9.72 0.09 -1.15
C LEU A 169 9.91 -0.34 0.30
N ALA A 170 9.53 0.50 1.27
CA ALA A 170 9.55 0.14 2.69
C ALA A 170 8.66 -1.08 2.96
N ARG A 171 7.44 -1.12 2.40
CA ARG A 171 6.55 -2.27 2.53
C ARG A 171 7.14 -3.55 1.95
N TYR A 172 7.77 -3.50 0.77
CA TYR A 172 8.41 -4.68 0.18
C TYR A 172 9.62 -5.14 0.98
N ARG A 173 10.38 -4.20 1.56
CA ARG A 173 11.52 -4.51 2.44
C ARG A 173 11.08 -5.35 3.62
N GLU A 174 10.01 -4.92 4.30
CA GLU A 174 9.44 -5.62 5.44
C GLU A 174 8.83 -6.98 5.07
N LEU A 175 8.07 -7.05 3.97
CA LEU A 175 7.42 -8.27 3.49
C LEU A 175 8.43 -9.39 3.14
N HIS A 176 9.64 -9.01 2.75
CA HIS A 176 10.72 -9.93 2.36
C HIS A 176 11.89 -9.89 3.34
N SER A 177 11.68 -9.39 4.56
CA SER A 177 12.67 -9.43 5.63
C SER A 177 12.69 -10.80 6.31
N GLU A 178 13.79 -11.11 6.99
CA GLU A 178 13.89 -12.30 7.87
C GLU A 178 13.34 -12.02 9.29
N ALA A 179 12.79 -10.82 9.53
CA ALA A 179 12.28 -10.43 10.84
C ALA A 179 11.00 -11.20 11.19
N GLN A 180 10.89 -11.63 12.45
CA GLN A 180 9.70 -12.34 12.94
C GLN A 180 8.45 -11.45 12.96
N THR A 181 8.64 -10.15 13.22
CA THR A 181 7.57 -9.15 13.25
C THR A 181 7.94 -7.98 12.34
N PRO A 182 7.33 -7.87 11.15
CA PRO A 182 7.60 -6.77 10.23
C PRO A 182 7.21 -5.40 10.80
N ASP A 183 8.03 -4.37 10.57
CA ASP A 183 7.76 -3.00 11.01
C ASP A 183 7.19 -2.12 9.88
N TRP A 184 5.87 -2.05 9.82
CA TRP A 184 5.16 -1.26 8.81
C TRP A 184 5.21 0.26 9.02
N SER A 185 5.78 0.74 10.14
CA SER A 185 5.72 2.15 10.53
C SER A 185 6.34 3.09 9.49
N HIS A 186 7.46 2.67 8.89
CA HIS A 186 8.14 3.45 7.84
C HIS A 186 7.26 3.59 6.60
N ALA A 187 6.63 2.49 6.15
CA ALA A 187 5.71 2.54 5.00
C ALA A 187 4.50 3.44 5.30
N GLU A 188 3.91 3.31 6.48
CA GLU A 188 2.79 4.15 6.90
C GLU A 188 3.18 5.64 6.93
N GLN A 189 4.33 6.00 7.48
CA GLN A 189 4.81 7.39 7.53
C GLN A 189 4.94 7.99 6.12
N TYR A 190 5.46 7.25 5.15
CA TYR A 190 5.53 7.72 3.77
C TYR A 190 4.15 7.94 3.15
N TYR A 191 3.20 7.03 3.35
CA TYR A 191 1.83 7.22 2.87
C TYR A 191 1.11 8.38 3.56
N GLN A 192 1.37 8.62 4.85
CA GLN A 192 0.85 9.79 5.58
C GLN A 192 1.43 11.09 5.02
N ARG A 193 2.74 11.16 4.76
CA ARG A 193 3.37 12.30 4.07
C ARG A 193 2.79 12.50 2.67
N ALA A 194 2.49 11.43 1.94
CA ALA A 194 1.85 11.53 0.62
C ALA A 194 0.45 12.16 0.71
N LEU A 195 -0.33 11.86 1.77
CA LEU A 195 -1.60 12.56 2.04
C LEU A 195 -1.39 14.02 2.43
N ALA A 196 -0.34 14.35 3.18
CA ALA A 196 -0.04 15.75 3.50
C ALA A 196 0.29 16.56 2.23
N ALA A 197 1.01 15.95 1.28
CA ALA A 197 1.33 16.58 0.00
C ALA A 197 0.08 16.73 -0.91
N MET A 198 -0.80 15.72 -0.95
CA MET A 198 -2.02 15.72 -1.76
C MET A 198 -3.20 15.11 -0.98
N PRO A 199 -3.92 15.92 -0.18
CA PRO A 199 -4.96 15.43 0.74
C PRO A 199 -6.18 14.82 0.06
N HIS A 200 -6.35 15.05 -1.23
CA HIS A 200 -7.52 14.62 -1.99
C HIS A 200 -7.32 13.30 -2.75
N GLY A 201 -6.11 12.71 -2.73
CA GLY A 201 -5.81 11.47 -3.42
C GLY A 201 -6.20 10.22 -2.63
N GLY A 202 -6.91 9.28 -3.27
CA GLY A 202 -7.31 8.01 -2.65
C GLY A 202 -6.17 7.00 -2.48
N ASN A 203 -5.13 7.04 -3.32
CA ASN A 203 -4.09 6.01 -3.36
C ASN A 203 -3.38 5.78 -1.99
N PRO A 204 -2.93 6.81 -1.24
CA PRO A 204 -2.35 6.57 0.09
C PRO A 204 -3.29 5.83 1.05
N HIS A 205 -4.60 6.10 0.99
CA HIS A 205 -5.58 5.37 1.79
C HIS A 205 -5.66 3.90 1.38
N ASN A 206 -5.66 3.60 0.08
CA ASN A 206 -5.56 2.24 -0.43
C ASN A 206 -4.30 1.52 0.09
N GLN A 207 -3.14 2.17 0.04
CA GLN A 207 -1.89 1.55 0.50
C GLN A 207 -1.87 1.28 2.01
N MET A 208 -2.39 2.22 2.83
CA MET A 208 -2.56 1.99 4.27
C MET A 208 -3.58 0.87 4.56
N ALA A 209 -4.61 0.70 3.72
CA ALA A 209 -5.52 -0.43 3.83
C ALA A 209 -4.78 -1.75 3.62
N VAL A 210 -3.90 -1.82 2.61
CA VAL A 210 -3.06 -3.00 2.38
C VAL A 210 -2.17 -3.32 3.58
N LEU A 211 -1.54 -2.33 4.23
CA LEU A 211 -0.76 -2.56 5.46
C LEU A 211 -1.63 -3.14 6.58
N ALA A 212 -2.85 -2.62 6.75
CA ALA A 212 -3.80 -3.16 7.73
C ALA A 212 -4.18 -4.62 7.45
N THR A 213 -4.18 -5.06 6.17
CA THR A 213 -4.41 -6.49 5.87
C THR A 213 -3.27 -7.41 6.30
N TYR A 214 -2.03 -6.92 6.40
CA TYR A 214 -0.90 -7.73 6.86
C TYR A 214 -0.88 -7.94 8.37
N THR A 215 -1.64 -7.16 9.12
CA THR A 215 -1.72 -7.20 10.59
C THR A 215 -3.07 -7.73 11.10
N ASP A 216 -3.86 -8.39 10.23
CA ASP A 216 -5.20 -8.92 10.56
C ASP A 216 -6.18 -7.84 11.06
N ALA A 217 -5.91 -6.56 10.75
CA ALA A 217 -6.72 -5.41 11.16
C ALA A 217 -7.82 -5.11 10.12
N GLU A 218 -8.65 -6.10 9.79
CA GLU A 218 -9.61 -6.05 8.68
C GLU A 218 -10.57 -4.85 8.77
N CYS A 219 -11.09 -4.51 9.96
CA CYS A 219 -11.94 -3.33 10.13
C CYS A 219 -11.22 -2.02 9.78
N VAL A 220 -9.92 -1.92 10.08
CA VAL A 220 -9.10 -0.75 9.71
C VAL A 220 -8.87 -0.73 8.20
N ALA A 221 -8.63 -1.88 7.58
CA ALA A 221 -8.49 -2.00 6.14
C ALA A 221 -9.76 -1.56 5.41
N VAL A 222 -10.94 -2.03 5.84
CA VAL A 222 -12.25 -1.60 5.29
C VAL A 222 -12.41 -0.09 5.41
N TYR A 223 -12.18 0.49 6.60
CA TYR A 223 -12.23 1.93 6.80
C TYR A 223 -11.33 2.69 5.81
N ARG A 224 -10.09 2.24 5.63
CA ARG A 224 -9.13 2.87 4.71
C ARG A 224 -9.55 2.71 3.25
N TYR A 225 -10.10 1.57 2.83
CA TYR A 225 -10.67 1.42 1.48
C TYR A 225 -11.89 2.34 1.27
N CYS A 226 -12.80 2.45 2.24
CA CYS A 226 -13.91 3.41 2.18
C CYS A 226 -13.38 4.85 2.00
N ARG A 227 -12.38 5.26 2.79
CA ARG A 227 -11.71 6.56 2.66
C ARG A 227 -11.07 6.77 1.28
N SER A 228 -10.48 5.73 0.70
CA SER A 228 -9.91 5.76 -0.65
C SER A 228 -10.97 5.99 -1.75
N LEU A 229 -12.22 5.59 -1.52
CA LEU A 229 -13.33 5.68 -2.47
C LEU A 229 -14.21 6.93 -2.28
N LEU A 230 -14.34 7.41 -1.04
CA LEU A 230 -15.17 8.57 -0.70
C LEU A 230 -14.46 9.92 -0.88
N ILE A 231 -13.15 9.91 -1.11
CA ILE A 231 -12.37 11.13 -1.27
C ILE A 231 -12.57 11.76 -2.67
N ARG A 232 -12.23 13.04 -2.82
CA ARG A 232 -12.45 13.82 -4.05
C ARG A 232 -11.82 13.20 -5.30
N HIS A 233 -10.63 12.59 -5.18
CA HIS A 233 -9.99 11.86 -6.28
C HIS A 233 -9.87 10.37 -5.89
N PRO A 234 -10.94 9.58 -6.10
CA PRO A 234 -10.99 8.21 -5.64
C PRO A 234 -9.99 7.32 -6.37
N PHE A 235 -9.45 6.32 -5.66
CA PHE A 235 -8.60 5.29 -6.26
C PHE A 235 -9.41 4.01 -6.47
N MET A 236 -9.86 3.80 -7.70
CA MET A 236 -10.89 2.79 -8.03
C MET A 236 -10.47 1.35 -7.74
N THR A 237 -9.17 1.02 -7.80
CA THR A 237 -8.66 -0.31 -7.42
C THR A 237 -9.01 -0.68 -5.97
N ALA A 238 -9.27 0.30 -5.10
CA ALA A 238 -9.75 0.04 -3.74
C ALA A 238 -11.09 -0.71 -3.71
N ARG A 239 -11.95 -0.57 -4.74
CA ARG A 239 -13.23 -1.29 -4.83
C ARG A 239 -13.01 -2.79 -5.00
N GLU A 240 -12.11 -3.18 -5.90
CA GLU A 240 -11.75 -4.58 -6.14
C GLU A 240 -11.04 -5.18 -4.91
N ASN A 241 -10.11 -4.42 -4.32
CA ASN A 241 -9.43 -4.84 -3.09
C ASN A 241 -10.40 -5.03 -1.92
N LEU A 242 -11.40 -4.16 -1.79
CA LEU A 242 -12.43 -4.26 -0.77
C LEU A 242 -13.33 -5.49 -0.99
N ALA A 243 -13.72 -5.76 -2.24
CA ALA A 243 -14.47 -6.97 -2.59
C ALA A 243 -13.70 -8.24 -2.23
N LEU A 244 -12.41 -8.30 -2.56
CA LEU A 244 -11.54 -9.42 -2.21
C LEU A 244 -11.37 -9.59 -0.69
N LEU A 245 -11.33 -8.49 0.06
CA LEU A 245 -11.28 -8.53 1.52
C LEU A 245 -12.57 -9.14 2.09
N PHE A 246 -13.73 -8.70 1.63
CA PHE A 246 -15.01 -9.23 2.11
C PHE A 246 -15.20 -10.71 1.78
N GLU A 247 -14.74 -11.16 0.61
CA GLU A 247 -14.77 -12.57 0.24
C GLU A 247 -13.85 -13.42 1.14
N LYS A 248 -12.63 -12.95 1.41
CA LYS A 248 -11.73 -13.62 2.37
C LYS A 248 -12.32 -13.67 3.78
N ASN A 249 -12.95 -12.58 4.22
CA ASN A 249 -13.62 -12.53 5.52
C ASN A 249 -14.79 -13.52 5.60
N LYS A 250 -15.59 -13.67 4.53
CA LYS A 250 -16.64 -14.70 4.42
C LYS A 250 -16.07 -16.11 4.60
N GLN A 251 -14.98 -16.42 3.89
CA GLN A 251 -14.32 -17.73 3.95
C GLN A 251 -13.77 -18.04 5.34
N LYS A 252 -13.04 -17.09 5.96
CA LYS A 252 -12.52 -17.23 7.34
C LYS A 252 -13.61 -17.54 8.37
N LEU A 253 -14.75 -16.86 8.27
CA LEU A 253 -15.87 -17.09 9.20
C LEU A 253 -16.46 -18.49 9.02
N ALA A 254 -16.63 -18.96 7.78
CA ALA A 254 -17.12 -20.31 7.51
C ALA A 254 -16.17 -21.40 8.03
N GLU A 255 -14.85 -21.20 7.88
CA GLU A 255 -13.83 -22.10 8.42
C GLU A 255 -13.89 -22.17 9.96
N GLU A 256 -14.07 -21.03 10.63
CA GLU A 256 -14.20 -20.95 12.09
C GLU A 256 -15.48 -21.63 12.60
N GLU A 257 -16.60 -21.46 11.90
CA GLU A 257 -17.86 -22.12 12.23
C GLU A 257 -17.76 -23.64 12.06
N ALA A 258 -17.14 -24.10 10.98
CA ALA A 258 -16.89 -25.53 10.74
C ALA A 258 -15.97 -26.14 11.81
N ALA A 259 -14.89 -25.44 12.17
CA ALA A 259 -13.98 -25.88 13.23
C ALA A 259 -14.67 -25.92 14.60
N GLY A 260 -15.49 -24.90 14.92
CA GLY A 260 -16.30 -24.85 16.14
C GLY A 260 -17.29 -26.02 16.22
N ALA A 261 -17.99 -26.34 15.14
CA ALA A 261 -18.90 -27.46 15.07
C ALA A 261 -18.19 -28.82 15.24
N ALA A 262 -17.00 -28.99 14.64
CA ALA A 262 -16.20 -30.21 14.77
C ALA A 262 -15.63 -30.41 16.18
N SER A 263 -15.31 -29.32 16.89
CA SER A 263 -14.80 -29.36 18.27
C SER A 263 -15.87 -29.59 19.35
N GLY A 264 -17.16 -29.60 18.98
CA GLY A 264 -18.26 -29.77 19.92
C GLY A 264 -18.52 -28.56 20.83
N GLU A 265 -17.80 -27.45 20.65
CA GLU A 265 -18.04 -26.18 21.35
C GLU A 265 -19.23 -25.43 20.73
N LEU A 266 -20.40 -26.07 20.67
CA LEU A 266 -21.61 -25.38 20.25
C LEU A 266 -22.23 -24.63 21.44
N ARG A 267 -22.34 -23.31 21.26
CA ARG A 267 -23.24 -22.38 21.97
C ARG A 267 -22.75 -21.85 23.32
N GLY A 268 -22.35 -20.57 23.30
CA GLY A 268 -22.48 -19.70 24.46
C GLY A 268 -21.19 -19.11 25.02
N ARG A 269 -20.38 -18.42 24.21
CA ARG A 269 -19.62 -17.27 24.74
C ARG A 269 -20.53 -16.05 24.85
N THR A 270 -21.66 -16.21 25.54
CA THR A 270 -22.22 -15.09 26.27
C THR A 270 -21.23 -14.83 27.40
N LEU A 271 -20.83 -13.59 27.64
CA LEU A 271 -20.13 -13.22 28.87
C LEU A 271 -21.06 -13.56 30.05
N SER A 272 -21.05 -14.82 30.48
CA SER A 272 -21.71 -15.21 31.70
C SER A 272 -20.96 -14.55 32.85
N ASN A 273 -21.75 -14.12 33.83
CA ASN A 273 -21.46 -13.16 34.89
C ASN A 273 -20.40 -13.69 35.89
N SER A 274 -19.20 -14.02 35.42
CA SER A 274 -18.07 -14.43 36.26
C SER A 274 -17.33 -13.19 36.75
N LYS A 275 -17.83 -12.62 37.85
CA LYS A 275 -17.03 -11.78 38.74
C LYS A 275 -15.86 -12.61 39.26
N GLY A 276 -14.71 -12.52 38.60
CA GLY A 276 -13.48 -13.16 39.08
C GLY A 276 -12.37 -13.19 38.04
N ALA A 277 -11.48 -12.21 38.11
CA ALA A 277 -10.09 -12.24 37.64
C ALA A 277 -9.74 -12.60 36.16
N GLY A 278 -10.69 -12.96 35.29
CA GLY A 278 -10.44 -13.33 33.88
C GLY A 278 -11.00 -12.38 32.80
N GLY A 279 -11.59 -11.24 33.19
CA GLY A 279 -12.46 -10.42 32.32
C GLY A 279 -11.80 -9.80 31.08
N ARG A 280 -10.55 -9.32 31.17
CA ARG A 280 -9.89 -8.64 30.03
C ARG A 280 -9.64 -9.56 28.84
N GLY A 281 -9.28 -10.83 29.09
CA GLY A 281 -9.02 -11.80 28.02
C GLY A 281 -10.28 -12.15 27.23
N ASN A 282 -11.42 -12.27 27.91
CA ASN A 282 -12.69 -12.59 27.27
C ASN A 282 -13.27 -11.40 26.48
N THR A 283 -13.12 -10.16 27.00
CA THR A 283 -13.51 -8.94 26.27
C THR A 283 -12.71 -8.74 24.98
N GLY A 284 -11.40 -8.99 25.00
CA GLY A 284 -10.57 -8.90 23.79
C GLY A 284 -10.95 -9.92 22.72
N ALA A 285 -11.22 -11.17 23.12
CA ALA A 285 -11.71 -12.21 22.20
C ALA A 285 -13.09 -11.85 21.61
N LEU A 286 -14.00 -11.33 22.44
CA LEU A 286 -15.30 -10.84 21.98
C LEU A 286 -15.14 -9.67 20.99
N LEU A 287 -14.26 -8.71 21.28
CA LEU A 287 -13.98 -7.59 20.37
C LEU A 287 -13.46 -8.08 19.01
N LYS A 288 -12.52 -9.04 18.99
CA LYS A 288 -12.02 -9.63 17.74
C LYS A 288 -13.13 -10.33 16.97
N SER A 289 -13.97 -11.09 17.65
CA SER A 289 -15.12 -11.79 17.05
C SER A 289 -16.16 -10.79 16.48
N PHE A 290 -16.48 -9.75 17.25
CA PHE A 290 -17.34 -8.64 16.85
C PHE A 290 -16.84 -7.95 15.59
N LEU A 291 -15.56 -7.56 15.54
CA LEU A 291 -15.00 -6.83 14.39
C LEU A 291 -15.07 -7.65 13.09
N ARG A 292 -14.90 -8.98 13.18
CA ARG A 292 -15.05 -9.87 12.01
C ARG A 292 -16.49 -9.96 11.53
N ARG A 293 -17.47 -10.08 12.45
CA ARG A 293 -18.91 -10.04 12.10
C ARG A 293 -19.34 -8.67 11.57
N PHE A 294 -18.80 -7.59 12.13
CA PHE A 294 -19.02 -6.23 11.65
C PHE A 294 -18.54 -6.07 10.20
N VAL A 295 -17.31 -6.52 9.89
CA VAL A 295 -16.80 -6.56 8.51
C VAL A 295 -17.70 -7.42 7.62
N ARG A 296 -18.16 -8.59 8.08
CA ARG A 296 -19.06 -9.46 7.29
C ARG A 296 -20.40 -8.79 6.98
N LEU A 297 -21.00 -8.14 7.97
CA LEU A 297 -22.26 -7.40 7.82
C LEU A 297 -22.15 -6.35 6.70
N HIS A 298 -21.07 -5.58 6.71
CA HIS A 298 -20.80 -4.59 5.66
C HIS A 298 -20.45 -5.23 4.31
N GLY A 299 -19.84 -6.42 4.31
CA GLY A 299 -19.62 -7.20 3.10
C GLY A 299 -20.92 -7.65 2.43
N ILE A 300 -21.93 -8.05 3.22
CA ILE A 300 -23.27 -8.40 2.72
C ILE A 300 -23.93 -7.18 2.06
N LEU A 301 -23.87 -6.01 2.71
CA LEU A 301 -24.42 -4.77 2.15
C LEU A 301 -23.70 -4.35 0.88
N PHE A 302 -22.38 -4.52 0.84
CA PHE A 302 -21.55 -4.15 -0.31
C PHE A 302 -21.81 -5.03 -1.54
N SER A 303 -21.94 -6.35 -1.36
CA SER A 303 -22.25 -7.27 -2.48
C SER A 303 -23.71 -7.21 -2.90
N ALA A 304 -24.62 -6.97 -1.93
CA ALA A 304 -26.07 -7.01 -2.09
C ALA A 304 -26.58 -8.28 -2.79
N ASP A 305 -25.87 -9.41 -2.60
CA ASP A 305 -26.25 -10.69 -3.18
C ASP A 305 -27.40 -11.34 -2.39
N PRO A 306 -28.32 -12.07 -3.04
CA PRO A 306 -29.50 -12.63 -2.37
C PRO A 306 -29.18 -13.57 -1.20
N GLU A 307 -28.10 -14.36 -1.30
CA GLU A 307 -27.69 -15.30 -0.27
C GLU A 307 -27.22 -14.56 0.99
N GLY A 308 -26.40 -13.52 0.81
CA GLY A 308 -25.95 -12.65 1.90
C GLY A 308 -27.11 -11.91 2.55
N LEU A 309 -28.02 -11.33 1.76
CA LEU A 309 -29.17 -10.58 2.27
C LEU A 309 -30.13 -11.46 3.09
N ALA A 310 -30.30 -12.73 2.73
CA ALA A 310 -31.07 -13.68 3.53
C ALA A 310 -30.49 -13.90 4.94
N GLN A 311 -29.17 -13.79 5.08
CA GLN A 311 -28.46 -13.94 6.37
C GLN A 311 -28.34 -12.62 7.15
N PHE A 312 -28.66 -11.47 6.53
CA PHE A 312 -28.43 -10.15 7.09
C PHE A 312 -29.08 -9.96 8.47
N GLY A 313 -30.35 -10.34 8.62
CA GLY A 313 -31.09 -10.12 9.88
C GLY A 313 -30.45 -10.82 11.09
N GLY A 314 -29.99 -12.06 10.90
CA GLY A 314 -29.29 -12.82 11.94
C GLY A 314 -27.93 -12.20 12.28
N MET A 315 -27.15 -11.84 11.25
CA MET A 315 -25.85 -11.20 11.40
C MET A 315 -25.96 -9.85 12.12
N PHE A 316 -26.93 -9.01 11.73
CA PHE A 316 -27.19 -7.71 12.32
C PHE A 316 -27.53 -7.84 13.81
N SER A 317 -28.43 -8.75 14.17
CA SER A 317 -28.80 -8.99 15.57
C SER A 317 -27.60 -9.39 16.42
N ALA A 318 -26.75 -10.29 15.91
CA ALA A 318 -25.53 -10.71 16.59
C ALA A 318 -24.54 -9.55 16.79
N VAL A 319 -24.26 -8.77 15.73
CA VAL A 319 -23.38 -7.59 15.79
C VAL A 319 -23.88 -6.57 16.80
N ILE A 320 -25.19 -6.27 16.84
CA ILE A 320 -25.76 -5.31 17.80
C ILE A 320 -25.69 -5.82 19.24
N CYS A 321 -25.92 -7.11 19.46
CA CYS A 321 -25.81 -7.72 20.79
C CYS A 321 -24.38 -7.61 21.35
N ASP A 322 -23.40 -7.98 20.53
CA ASP A 322 -21.98 -7.86 20.86
C ASP A 322 -21.57 -6.41 21.09
N PHE A 323 -22.01 -5.50 20.22
CA PHE A 323 -21.71 -4.07 20.32
C PHE A 323 -22.17 -3.47 21.64
N ARG A 324 -23.43 -3.75 22.05
CA ARG A 324 -23.96 -3.31 23.36
C ARG A 324 -23.14 -3.85 24.53
N THR A 325 -22.77 -5.12 24.45
CA THR A 325 -21.95 -5.76 25.49
C THR A 325 -20.57 -5.12 25.57
N LEU A 326 -19.91 -4.92 24.43
CA LEU A 326 -18.59 -4.29 24.34
C LEU A 326 -18.62 -2.81 24.78
N LEU A 327 -19.70 -2.07 24.50
CA LEU A 327 -19.92 -0.72 25.02
C LEU A 327 -20.03 -0.72 26.54
N TYR A 328 -20.82 -1.62 27.12
CA TYR A 328 -20.96 -1.74 28.57
C TYR A 328 -19.61 -1.97 29.27
N TYR A 329 -18.73 -2.77 28.65
CA TYR A 329 -17.39 -3.03 29.16
C TYR A 329 -16.33 -1.98 28.74
N SER A 330 -16.73 -0.89 28.07
CA SER A 330 -15.81 0.15 27.56
C SER A 330 -14.66 -0.43 26.71
N ALA A 331 -14.98 -1.44 25.88
CA ALA A 331 -13.99 -2.20 25.13
C ALA A 331 -13.50 -1.49 23.85
N PHE A 332 -14.17 -0.41 23.43
CA PHE A 332 -13.80 0.36 22.24
C PHE A 332 -12.98 1.59 22.62
N GLY A 333 -11.95 1.89 21.82
CA GLY A 333 -11.36 3.23 21.80
C GLY A 333 -12.10 4.15 20.82
N ASP A 334 -12.11 5.45 21.10
CA ASP A 334 -12.79 6.47 20.29
C ASP A 334 -12.40 6.41 18.81
N ALA A 335 -11.11 6.22 18.53
CA ALA A 335 -10.60 6.13 17.18
C ALA A 335 -11.14 4.91 16.40
N LEU A 336 -11.54 3.83 17.08
CA LEU A 336 -12.16 2.66 16.44
C LEU A 336 -13.64 2.93 16.16
N LEU A 337 -14.37 3.52 17.12
CA LEU A 337 -15.76 3.90 16.94
C LEU A 337 -15.96 4.85 15.76
N LEU A 338 -15.11 5.88 15.65
CA LEU A 338 -15.16 6.82 14.52
C LEU A 338 -14.92 6.13 13.17
N LYS A 339 -14.03 5.14 13.10
CA LYS A 339 -13.81 4.35 11.88
C LYS A 339 -15.06 3.54 11.52
N MET A 340 -15.70 2.92 12.51
CA MET A 340 -16.93 2.17 12.29
C MET A 340 -18.06 3.06 11.78
N VAL A 341 -18.21 4.28 12.32
CA VAL A 341 -19.18 5.26 11.81
C VAL A 341 -18.95 5.55 10.32
N VAL A 342 -17.70 5.80 9.91
CA VAL A 342 -17.37 6.03 8.49
C VAL A 342 -17.73 4.82 7.61
N ILE A 343 -17.51 3.61 8.09
CA ILE A 343 -17.90 2.38 7.37
C ILE A 343 -19.44 2.31 7.25
N CYS A 344 -20.18 2.60 8.32
CA CYS A 344 -21.64 2.65 8.29
C CYS A 344 -22.20 3.74 7.38
N THR A 345 -21.49 4.85 7.17
CA THR A 345 -21.92 5.88 6.21
C THR A 345 -21.61 5.51 4.76
N PHE A 346 -20.71 4.55 4.53
CA PHE A 346 -20.27 4.15 3.19
C PHE A 346 -21.20 3.11 2.56
N THR A 347 -21.60 2.09 3.32
CA THR A 347 -22.53 1.03 2.91
C THR A 347 -23.96 1.40 3.25
#